data_AF-A0A0R3PY77-F1
#
_entry.id   AF-A0A0R3PY77-F1
#
_cell.length_a   1.000
_cell.length_b   1.000
_cell.length_c   1.000
_cell.angle_alpha   90.00
_cell.angle_beta   90.00
_cell.angle_gamma   90.00
#
_symmetry.space_group_name_H-M   'P 1'
#
loop_
_entity.id
_entity.type
_entity.pdbx_description
1 polymer ?
#
loop_
_entity_poly.entity_id
_entity_poly.type
_entity_poly.pdbx_seq_one_letter_code
_entity_poly.pdbx_strand_id
1 'polypeptide(L)'
;MDGINLRMNLAEMACEQLIPHVIRLMNSPIESIRASAFGFALDIIGQRPQEPSTFQTRSQLKEAYINRIQSSDLDVARQAITFLPDFVNMCIAYSLANADELIAVAVHCVTSRNVLNDVNDYIVYAMKVFGQLNDEDSRSTDSKKEAKKRSREDGEIN
;
A
#
# COMPACT_ATOMS: atom_id res chain seq x y z
N MET A 1 29.01 -23.83 8.00
CA MET A 1 27.73 -23.40 7.41
C MET A 1 27.88 -21.93 7.08
N ASP A 2 28.65 -21.57 6.05
CA ASP A 2 29.15 -20.18 5.92
C ASP A 2 29.01 -19.58 4.52
N GLY A 3 28.76 -20.41 3.49
CA GLY A 3 28.62 -19.93 2.11
C GLY A 3 27.24 -19.39 1.74
N ILE A 4 26.18 -19.79 2.47
CA ILE A 4 24.81 -19.34 2.20
C ILE A 4 24.56 -17.98 2.86
N ASN A 5 25.01 -17.79 4.11
CA ASN A 5 24.92 -16.51 4.82
C ASN A 5 25.68 -15.38 4.10
N LEU A 6 26.87 -15.65 3.55
CA LEU A 6 27.62 -14.63 2.80
C LEU A 6 26.94 -14.22 1.49
N ARG A 7 26.28 -15.18 0.80
CA ARG A 7 25.55 -14.93 -0.44
C ARG A 7 24.24 -14.19 -0.22
N MET A 8 23.54 -14.45 0.89
CA MET A 8 22.32 -13.72 1.26
C MET A 8 22.66 -12.25 1.56
N ASN A 9 23.70 -11.98 2.35
CA ASN A 9 24.12 -10.62 2.69
C ASN A 9 24.55 -9.79 1.45
N LEU A 10 25.18 -10.41 0.45
CA LEU A 10 25.61 -9.70 -0.76
C LEU A 10 24.41 -9.29 -1.66
N ALA A 11 23.40 -10.14 -1.76
CA ALA A 11 22.19 -9.86 -2.54
C ALA A 11 21.31 -8.77 -1.89
N GLU A 12 21.27 -8.74 -0.55
CA GLU A 12 20.54 -7.73 0.21
C GLU A 12 21.22 -6.35 0.15
N MET A 13 22.55 -6.30 0.31
CA MET A 13 23.32 -5.07 0.11
C MET A 13 23.16 -4.51 -1.32
N ALA A 14 23.00 -5.39 -2.32
CA ALA A 14 22.74 -4.96 -3.69
C ALA A 14 21.36 -4.30 -3.83
N CYS A 15 20.32 -4.77 -3.12
CA CYS A 15 18.98 -4.16 -3.15
C CYS A 15 18.95 -2.76 -2.52
N GLU A 16 19.66 -2.55 -1.42
CA GLU A 16 19.77 -1.23 -0.78
C GLU A 16 20.48 -0.21 -1.66
N GLN A 17 21.50 -0.63 -2.41
CA GLN A 17 22.19 0.23 -3.38
C GLN A 17 21.30 0.63 -4.57
N LEU A 18 20.24 -0.12 -4.86
CA LEU A 18 19.30 0.19 -5.94
C LEU A 18 18.30 1.29 -5.58
N ILE A 19 18.07 1.56 -4.29
CA ILE A 19 17.03 2.49 -3.83
C ILE A 19 17.19 3.90 -4.41
N PRO A 20 18.38 4.54 -4.38
CA PRO A 20 18.54 5.86 -4.97
C PRO A 20 18.28 5.87 -6.48
N HIS A 21 18.61 4.77 -7.16
CA HIS A 21 18.37 4.62 -8.59
C HIS A 21 16.89 4.47 -8.91
N VAL A 22 16.15 3.64 -8.16
CA VAL A 22 14.70 3.48 -8.29
C VAL A 22 13.99 4.82 -8.05
N ILE A 23 14.33 5.53 -6.97
CA ILE A 23 13.75 6.85 -6.64
C ILE A 23 13.97 7.86 -7.76
N ARG A 24 15.15 7.85 -8.38
CA ARG A 24 15.45 8.71 -9.54
C ARG A 24 14.62 8.33 -10.76
N LEU A 25 14.44 7.03 -11.01
CA LEU A 25 13.68 6.54 -12.17
C LEU A 25 12.16 6.77 -12.02
N MET A 26 11.63 6.85 -10.80
CA MET A 26 10.24 7.29 -10.54
C MET A 26 9.97 8.74 -10.99
N ASN A 27 11.02 9.49 -11.31
CA ASN A 27 10.96 10.84 -11.91
C ASN A 27 11.33 10.86 -13.39
N SER A 28 11.42 9.69 -14.04
CA SER A 28 11.77 9.63 -15.45
C SER A 28 10.74 10.39 -16.30
N PRO A 29 11.18 11.18 -17.30
CA PRO A 29 10.27 11.77 -18.28
C PRO A 29 9.65 10.70 -19.20
N ILE A 30 10.22 9.50 -19.23
CA ILE A 30 9.72 8.37 -20.01
C ILE A 30 8.74 7.58 -19.13
N GLU A 31 7.47 7.56 -19.53
CA GLU A 31 6.36 6.92 -18.80
C GLU A 31 6.64 5.46 -18.46
N SER A 32 7.08 4.66 -19.43
CA SER A 32 7.34 3.23 -19.22
C SER A 32 8.44 2.97 -18.19
N ILE A 33 9.50 3.80 -18.19
CA ILE A 33 10.56 3.72 -17.19
C ILE A 33 10.01 4.11 -15.81
N ARG A 34 9.21 5.17 -15.75
CA ARG A 34 8.60 5.64 -14.51
C ARG A 34 7.66 4.59 -13.91
N ALA A 35 6.77 4.03 -14.72
CA ALA A 35 5.87 2.95 -14.31
C ALA A 35 6.63 1.73 -13.82
N SER A 36 7.70 1.32 -14.53
CA SER A 36 8.56 0.22 -14.09
C SER A 36 9.22 0.52 -12.74
N ALA A 37 9.67 1.77 -12.53
CA ALA A 37 10.28 2.17 -11.26
C ALA A 37 9.29 2.16 -10.08
N PHE A 38 8.03 2.57 -10.31
CA PHE A 38 6.97 2.42 -9.31
C PHE A 38 6.71 0.94 -8.98
N GLY A 39 6.65 0.07 -10.00
CA GLY A 39 6.55 -1.38 -9.80
C GLY A 39 7.71 -1.94 -8.98
N PHE A 40 8.95 -1.59 -9.32
CA PHE A 40 10.12 -2.01 -8.55
C PHE A 40 10.12 -1.50 -7.11
N ALA A 41 9.65 -0.27 -6.87
CA ALA A 41 9.52 0.24 -5.51
C ALA A 41 8.54 -0.60 -4.67
N LEU A 42 7.41 -1.01 -5.26
CA LEU A 42 6.45 -1.91 -4.63
C LEU A 42 7.05 -3.29 -4.36
N ASP A 43 7.77 -3.86 -5.32
CA ASP A 43 8.45 -5.14 -5.17
C ASP A 43 9.45 -5.12 -4.00
N ILE A 44 10.22 -4.03 -3.88
CA ILE A 44 11.20 -3.86 -2.80
C ILE A 44 10.49 -3.74 -1.45
N ILE A 45 9.39 -2.98 -1.37
CA ILE A 45 8.59 -2.88 -0.14
C ILE A 45 8.01 -4.25 0.24
N GLY A 46 7.55 -5.00 -0.77
CA GLY A 46 6.93 -6.32 -0.67
C GLY A 46 7.86 -7.46 -0.26
N GLN A 47 9.18 -7.26 -0.28
CA GLN A 47 10.12 -8.27 0.22
C GLN A 47 9.96 -8.43 1.73
N ARG A 48 9.92 -9.68 2.24
CA ARG A 48 9.75 -9.96 3.68
C ARG A 48 10.85 -9.25 4.47
N PRO A 49 10.52 -8.65 5.64
CA PRO A 49 11.54 -8.07 6.50
C PRO A 49 12.38 -9.20 7.07
N GLN A 50 13.56 -9.41 6.51
CA GLN A 50 14.56 -10.34 7.06
C GLN A 50 15.44 -9.61 8.10
N GLU A 51 15.61 -8.29 7.97
CA GLU A 51 16.60 -7.52 8.74
C GLU A 51 16.16 -6.08 9.07
N PRO A 52 16.77 -5.42 10.09
CA PRO A 52 16.46 -4.04 10.49
C PRO A 52 16.66 -3.00 9.37
N SER A 53 17.58 -3.23 8.43
CA SER A 53 17.86 -2.32 7.32
C SER A 53 16.70 -2.20 6.33
N THR A 54 15.84 -3.24 6.26
CA THR A 54 14.62 -3.23 5.43
C THR A 54 13.63 -2.14 5.86
N PHE A 55 13.59 -1.81 7.16
CA PHE A 55 12.74 -0.72 7.66
C PHE A 55 13.18 0.64 7.12
N GLN A 56 14.49 0.89 7.10
CA GLN A 56 15.05 2.14 6.58
C GLN A 56 14.78 2.29 5.08
N THR A 57 14.95 1.20 4.31
CA THR A 57 14.64 1.18 2.88
C THR A 57 13.17 1.49 2.58
N ARG A 58 12.24 0.85 3.30
CA ARG A 58 10.80 1.11 3.12
C ARG A 58 10.43 2.54 3.47
N SER A 59 11.03 3.10 4.53
CA SER A 59 10.84 4.49 4.91
C SER A 59 11.30 5.46 3.81
N GLN A 60 12.49 5.25 3.24
CA GLN A 60 13.00 6.07 2.13
C GLN A 60 12.09 6.00 0.89
N LEU A 61 11.62 4.81 0.53
CA LEU A 61 10.72 4.64 -0.62
C LEU A 61 9.35 5.27 -0.37
N LYS A 62 8.81 5.17 0.85
CA LYS A 62 7.57 5.85 1.25
C LYS A 62 7.69 7.37 1.11
N GLU A 63 8.73 7.96 1.67
CA GLU A 63 8.97 9.40 1.58
C GLU A 63 9.15 9.84 0.12
N ALA A 64 9.91 9.09 -0.67
CA ALA A 64 10.05 9.36 -2.10
C ALA A 64 8.69 9.30 -2.81
N TYR A 65 7.84 8.32 -2.50
CA TYR A 65 6.53 8.16 -3.09
C TYR A 65 5.57 9.32 -2.77
N ILE A 66 5.53 9.77 -1.50
CA ILE A 66 4.77 10.97 -1.08
C ILE A 66 5.18 12.18 -1.92
N ASN A 67 6.50 12.40 -2.07
CA ASN A 67 7.03 13.48 -2.89
C ASN A 67 6.63 13.36 -4.37
N ARG A 68 6.45 12.14 -4.91
CA ARG A 68 5.96 11.94 -6.29
C ARG A 68 4.50 12.34 -6.43
N ILE A 69 3.63 11.98 -5.49
CA ILE A 69 2.22 12.44 -5.50
C ILE A 69 2.15 13.96 -5.50
N GLN A 70 3.02 14.62 -4.74
CA GLN A 70 3.03 16.07 -4.60
C GLN A 70 3.79 16.81 -5.72
N SER A 71 4.48 16.09 -6.62
CA SER A 71 5.33 16.64 -7.68
C SER A 71 4.64 17.75 -8.48
N SER A 72 5.38 18.79 -8.87
CA SER A 72 4.91 19.82 -9.80
C SER A 72 4.79 19.30 -11.24
N ASP A 73 5.52 18.23 -11.56
CA ASP A 73 5.34 17.47 -12.79
C ASP A 73 4.05 16.64 -12.68
N LEU A 74 3.06 17.02 -13.49
CA LEU A 74 1.73 16.41 -13.48
C LEU A 74 1.74 14.96 -13.96
N ASP A 75 2.65 14.57 -14.87
CA ASP A 75 2.72 13.20 -15.37
C ASP A 75 3.31 12.27 -14.30
N VAL A 76 4.27 12.77 -13.52
CA VAL A 76 4.81 12.06 -12.35
C VAL A 76 3.74 11.92 -11.27
N ALA A 77 3.04 13.01 -10.92
CA ALA A 77 1.99 12.99 -9.90
C ALA A 77 0.83 12.07 -10.30
N ARG A 78 0.39 12.17 -11.55
CA ARG A 78 -0.64 11.30 -12.15
C ARG A 78 -0.22 9.83 -12.04
N GLN A 79 0.99 9.49 -12.49
CA GLN A 79 1.49 8.11 -12.40
C GLN A 79 1.55 7.62 -10.96
N ALA A 80 2.06 8.44 -10.03
CA ALA A 80 2.09 8.06 -8.62
C ALA A 80 0.69 7.71 -8.12
N ILE A 81 -0.33 8.52 -8.43
CA ILE A 81 -1.71 8.26 -7.99
C ILE A 81 -2.26 6.96 -8.60
N THR A 82 -1.89 6.60 -9.84
CA THR A 82 -2.32 5.31 -10.43
C THR A 82 -1.84 4.07 -9.66
N PHE A 83 -0.70 4.16 -8.98
CA PHE A 83 -0.13 3.08 -8.14
C PHE A 83 -0.57 3.15 -6.67
N LEU A 84 -1.37 4.16 -6.29
CA LEU A 84 -1.78 4.39 -4.90
C LEU A 84 -2.47 3.19 -4.24
N PRO A 85 -3.40 2.46 -4.89
CA PRO A 85 -4.04 1.30 -4.28
C PRO A 85 -3.04 0.22 -3.86
N ASP A 86 -2.08 -0.09 -4.73
CA ASP A 86 -1.07 -1.12 -4.46
C ASP A 86 -0.12 -0.67 -3.36
N PHE A 87 0.27 0.61 -3.35
CA PHE A 87 1.13 1.16 -2.32
C PHE A 87 0.45 1.16 -0.94
N VAL A 88 -0.83 1.53 -0.88
CA VAL A 88 -1.64 1.44 0.35
C VAL A 88 -1.74 0.00 0.83
N ASN A 89 -1.99 -0.95 -0.08
CA ASN A 89 -2.02 -2.38 0.26
C ASN A 89 -0.69 -2.85 0.85
N MET A 90 0.45 -2.46 0.25
CA MET A 90 1.78 -2.75 0.79
C MET A 90 1.99 -2.11 2.17
N CYS A 91 1.54 -0.86 2.37
CA CYS A 91 1.66 -0.22 3.67
C CYS A 91 0.91 -0.99 4.76
N ILE A 92 -0.29 -1.47 4.47
CA ILE A 92 -1.07 -2.23 5.44
C ILE A 92 -0.43 -3.60 5.68
N ALA A 93 -0.10 -4.33 4.61
CA ALA A 93 0.44 -5.69 4.68
C ALA A 93 1.77 -5.78 5.45
N TYR A 94 2.61 -4.75 5.37
CA TYR A 94 3.93 -4.70 6.02
C TYR A 94 3.98 -3.74 7.21
N SER A 95 2.82 -3.33 7.72
CA SER A 95 2.66 -2.42 8.86
C SER A 95 3.51 -1.14 8.74
N LEU A 96 3.61 -0.60 7.53
CA LEU A 96 4.17 0.72 7.33
C LEU A 96 3.14 1.74 7.82
N ALA A 97 3.53 2.51 8.83
CA ALA A 97 2.68 3.53 9.40
C ALA A 97 2.21 4.55 8.35
N ASN A 98 1.01 5.07 8.58
CA ASN A 98 0.39 6.20 7.88
C ASN A 98 -0.08 5.90 6.43
N ALA A 99 -0.75 4.77 6.21
CA ALA A 99 -1.41 4.52 4.90
C ALA A 99 -2.55 5.53 4.62
N ASP A 100 -3.17 6.06 5.68
CA ASP A 100 -4.15 7.15 5.63
C ASP A 100 -3.54 8.48 5.18
N GLU A 101 -2.31 8.79 5.60
CA GLU A 101 -1.56 9.97 5.15
C GLU A 101 -1.34 9.96 3.63
N LEU A 102 -1.02 8.81 3.05
CA LEU A 102 -0.87 8.66 1.59
C LEU A 102 -2.16 9.00 0.85
N ILE A 103 -3.29 8.51 1.35
CA ILE A 103 -4.61 8.80 0.79
C ILE A 103 -4.92 10.29 0.94
N ALA A 104 -4.68 10.88 2.12
CA ALA A 104 -4.92 12.30 2.37
C ALA A 104 -4.09 13.20 1.44
N VAL A 105 -2.81 12.86 1.24
CA VAL A 105 -1.92 13.58 0.32
C VAL A 105 -2.42 13.48 -1.13
N ALA A 106 -2.89 12.31 -1.56
CA ALA A 106 -3.46 12.13 -2.90
C ALA A 106 -4.76 12.92 -3.09
N VAL A 107 -5.67 12.88 -2.11
CA VAL A 107 -6.91 13.67 -2.11
C VAL A 107 -6.59 15.16 -2.21
N HIS A 108 -5.67 15.67 -1.38
CA HIS A 108 -5.25 17.07 -1.44
C HIS A 108 -4.65 17.43 -2.81
N CYS A 109 -3.84 16.54 -3.39
CA CYS A 109 -3.24 16.74 -4.70
C CYS A 109 -4.28 16.93 -5.80
N VAL A 110 -5.26 16.03 -5.92
CA VAL A 110 -6.29 16.09 -6.97
C VAL A 110 -7.30 17.22 -6.76
N THR A 111 -7.69 17.48 -5.50
CA THR A 111 -8.62 18.57 -5.18
C THR A 111 -8.02 19.95 -5.42
N SER A 112 -6.70 20.10 -5.23
CA SER A 112 -5.99 21.33 -5.55
C SER A 112 -5.70 21.49 -7.04
N ARG A 113 -5.86 20.42 -7.85
CA ARG A 113 -5.42 20.36 -9.25
C ARG A 113 -6.44 19.64 -10.12
N ASN A 114 -7.42 20.37 -10.62
CA ASN A 114 -8.50 19.85 -11.47
C ASN A 114 -8.02 19.04 -12.70
N VAL A 115 -6.79 19.25 -13.17
CA VAL A 115 -6.15 18.51 -14.27
C VAL A 115 -5.84 17.04 -13.95
N LEU A 116 -6.00 16.60 -12.70
CA LEU A 116 -5.79 15.22 -12.24
C LEU A 116 -7.11 14.47 -11.96
N ASN A 117 -8.25 14.96 -12.43
CA ASN A 117 -9.55 14.33 -12.14
C ASN A 117 -9.70 12.91 -12.69
N ASP A 118 -8.97 12.56 -13.75
CA ASP A 118 -8.95 11.23 -14.37
C ASP A 118 -8.31 10.14 -13.49
N VAL A 119 -7.59 10.50 -12.42
CA VAL A 119 -7.03 9.52 -11.47
C VAL A 119 -7.81 9.40 -10.16
N ASN A 120 -8.98 10.05 -10.05
CA ASN A 120 -9.82 9.98 -8.84
C ASN A 120 -10.27 8.55 -8.49
N ASP A 121 -10.53 7.72 -9.50
CA ASP A 121 -10.96 6.33 -9.28
C ASP A 121 -9.91 5.50 -8.53
N TYR A 122 -8.62 5.80 -8.73
CA TYR A 122 -7.54 5.15 -7.98
C TYR A 122 -7.51 5.58 -6.51
N ILE A 123 -7.90 6.81 -6.19
CA ILE A 123 -8.01 7.27 -4.80
C ILE A 123 -9.18 6.58 -4.10
N VAL A 124 -10.34 6.52 -4.76
CA VAL A 124 -11.51 5.81 -4.25
C VAL A 124 -11.19 4.33 -4.03
N TYR A 125 -10.45 3.72 -4.97
CA TYR A 125 -10.04 2.33 -4.82
C TYR A 125 -9.06 2.15 -3.66
N ALA A 126 -8.09 3.03 -3.48
CA ALA A 126 -7.17 3.01 -2.34
C ALA A 126 -7.91 3.14 -0.99
N MET A 127 -8.92 4.01 -0.89
CA MET A 127 -9.78 4.11 0.29
C MET A 127 -10.54 2.82 0.59
N LYS A 128 -11.00 2.12 -0.46
CA LYS A 128 -11.65 0.81 -0.31
C LYS A 128 -10.66 -0.23 0.20
N VAL A 129 -9.45 -0.31 -0.36
CA VAL A 129 -8.38 -1.21 0.11
C VAL A 129 -8.08 -0.96 1.59
N PHE A 130 -7.94 0.30 1.98
CA PHE A 130 -7.72 0.69 3.37
C PHE A 130 -8.87 0.30 4.31
N GLY A 131 -10.12 0.46 3.87
CA GLY A 131 -11.30 0.09 4.65
C GLY A 131 -11.52 -1.42 4.79
N GLN A 132 -11.23 -2.21 3.75
CA GLN A 132 -11.46 -3.66 3.73
C GLN A 132 -10.64 -4.41 4.78
N LEU A 133 -9.40 -4.00 5.03
CA LEU A 133 -8.52 -4.65 6.02
C LEU A 133 -8.93 -4.33 7.47
N ASN A 134 -9.62 -3.20 7.72
CA ASN A 134 -10.18 -2.89 9.03
C ASN A 134 -11.46 -3.70 9.33
N ASP A 135 -12.23 -4.10 8.31
CA ASP A 135 -13.46 -4.88 8.47
C ASP A 135 -13.20 -6.39 8.66
N GLU A 136 -12.09 -6.92 8.15
CA GLU A 136 -11.71 -8.33 8.30
C GLU A 136 -11.28 -8.68 9.74
N ASP A 137 -10.72 -7.73 10.50
CA ASP A 137 -10.44 -7.90 11.94
C ASP A 137 -11.72 -7.94 12.81
N SER A 138 -12.86 -7.51 12.26
CA SER A 138 -14.14 -7.44 12.98
C SER A 138 -15.03 -8.67 12.78
N ARG A 139 -14.61 -9.67 11.97
CA ARG A 139 -15.44 -10.83 11.59
C ARG A 139 -15.01 -12.18 12.16
N SER A 140 -14.20 -12.18 13.23
CA SER A 140 -13.75 -13.41 13.89
C SER A 140 -14.49 -13.78 15.19
N THR A 141 -15.74 -13.33 15.41
CA THR A 141 -16.63 -13.98 16.40
C THR A 141 -18.10 -13.82 16.03
N ASP A 142 -18.60 -14.54 15.03
CA ASP A 142 -19.98 -15.03 15.14
C ASP A 142 -20.27 -16.14 14.13
N SER A 143 -20.04 -17.36 14.58
CA SER A 143 -20.51 -18.56 13.89
C SER A 143 -20.99 -19.54 14.94
N LYS A 144 -22.26 -19.39 15.33
CA LYS A 144 -23.17 -20.50 15.65
C LYS A 144 -24.63 -20.02 15.69
N LYS A 145 -25.21 -19.82 14.50
CA LYS A 145 -26.64 -20.06 14.28
C LYS A 145 -26.85 -21.57 14.16
N GLU A 146 -27.25 -22.23 15.25
CA GLU A 146 -27.93 -23.53 15.15
C GLU A 146 -29.43 -23.31 15.36
N ALA A 147 -30.16 -23.41 14.25
CA ALA A 147 -31.61 -23.45 14.24
C ALA A 147 -32.08 -24.88 14.54
N LYS A 148 -32.94 -25.08 15.57
CA LYS A 148 -33.94 -26.15 15.52
C LYS A 148 -35.10 -26.01 16.53
N LYS A 149 -36.30 -26.05 15.94
CA LYS A 149 -37.58 -26.66 16.41
C LYS A 149 -38.48 -25.95 17.45
N ARG A 150 -39.51 -25.30 16.89
CA ARG A 150 -40.96 -25.38 17.17
C ARG A 150 -41.43 -26.14 18.43
N SER A 151 -42.18 -25.46 19.28
CA SER A 151 -43.40 -25.93 19.99
C SER A 151 -44.19 -24.67 20.45
N ARG A 152 -45.23 -24.27 19.72
CA ARG A 152 -46.66 -24.35 20.10
C ARG A 152 -47.03 -23.66 21.43
N GLU A 153 -47.55 -22.45 21.28
CA GLU A 153 -48.76 -21.86 21.89
C GLU A 153 -49.41 -22.66 23.04
N ASP A 154 -49.49 -22.06 24.24
CA ASP A 154 -50.78 -21.66 24.81
C ASP A 154 -50.57 -20.62 25.92
N GLY A 155 -51.41 -19.59 25.92
CA GLY A 155 -51.48 -18.62 27.00
C GLY A 155 -52.67 -18.94 27.89
N GLU A 156 -52.49 -18.90 29.20
CA GLU A 156 -53.55 -18.44 30.11
C GLU A 156 -52.99 -18.09 31.48
N ILE A 157 -53.67 -17.14 32.08
CA ILE A 157 -53.31 -16.35 33.25
C ILE A 157 -54.19 -16.86 34.39
N ASN A 158 -53.60 -17.35 35.48
CA ASN A 158 -54.08 -17.20 36.87
C ASN A 158 -53.05 -17.76 37.86
#